data_AF-A0A562CBU4-F1
#
_entry.id   AF-A0A562CBU4-F1
#
_cell.length_a   1.000
_cell.length_b   1.000
_cell.length_c   1.000
_cell.angle_alpha   90.00
_cell.angle_beta   90.00
_cell.angle_gamma   90.00
#
_symmetry.space_group_name_H-M   'P 1'
#
loop_
_entity.id
_entity.type
_entity.pdbx_description
1 polymer ?
#
loop_
_entity_poly.entity_id
_entity_poly.type
_entity_poly.pdbx_seq_one_letter_code
_entity_poly.pdbx_strand_id
1 'polypeptide(L)'
;MDEGVDFSELTIERLTAEAAIARSTFYVYFEDRAALIRAWIAALSSESRAAAEALWQLAPPFGPDELRANVERVIADYRRVVPMMSAASRAAAVDPSAAPAIRRLMAANVEGLRRHIVTGQTQGFIDEELDPTETATWLTWMAVTMYDNRLPEADEEEFTAMVDSHARILWRVLYAPALRTT
;
A
#
# COMPACT_ATOMS: atom_id res chain seq x y z
N MET A 1 10.17 -24.42 -11.93
CA MET A 1 9.69 -24.68 -10.57
C MET A 1 10.21 -23.52 -9.76
N ASP A 2 9.28 -22.69 -9.33
CA ASP A 2 9.51 -21.37 -8.77
C ASP A 2 9.95 -21.52 -7.31
N GLU A 3 11.22 -21.24 -7.03
CA GLU A 3 11.72 -21.16 -5.65
C GLU A 3 11.21 -19.84 -5.07
N GLY A 4 9.99 -19.88 -4.55
CA GLY A 4 9.50 -18.86 -3.64
C GLY A 4 10.52 -18.69 -2.52
N VAL A 5 11.20 -17.55 -2.50
CA VAL A 5 12.23 -17.24 -1.50
C VAL A 5 11.59 -17.35 -0.13
N ASP A 6 11.93 -18.43 0.58
CA ASP A 6 11.46 -18.69 1.92
C ASP A 6 12.18 -17.71 2.86
N PHE A 7 11.43 -16.76 3.41
CA PHE A 7 11.98 -15.74 4.30
C PHE A 7 12.48 -16.33 5.63
N SER A 8 12.26 -17.61 5.92
CA SER A 8 13.00 -18.30 6.98
C SER A 8 14.52 -18.39 6.69
N GLU A 9 14.94 -18.24 5.43
CA GLU A 9 16.35 -18.34 5.01
C GLU A 9 17.11 -17.00 4.96
N LEU A 10 16.45 -15.86 5.21
CA LEU A 10 17.11 -14.56 5.31
C LEU A 10 17.86 -14.44 6.64
N THR A 11 18.96 -15.16 6.75
CA THR A 11 19.90 -15.07 7.86
C THR A 11 20.71 -13.77 7.76
N ILE A 12 21.22 -13.30 8.90
CA ILE A 12 22.15 -12.18 8.92
C ILE A 12 23.37 -12.51 8.04
N GLU A 13 23.82 -13.77 8.02
CA GLU A 13 24.88 -14.21 7.10
C GLU A 13 24.55 -13.93 5.63
N ARG A 14 23.38 -14.34 5.15
CA ARG A 14 22.99 -14.15 3.74
C ARG A 14 22.85 -12.68 3.38
N LEU A 15 22.24 -11.88 4.26
CA LEU A 15 22.14 -10.42 4.12
C LEU A 15 23.51 -9.76 4.01
N THR A 16 24.44 -10.12 4.89
CA THR A 16 25.80 -9.54 4.90
C THR A 16 26.61 -9.97 3.67
N ALA A 17 26.40 -11.20 3.20
CA ALA A 17 27.05 -11.73 1.99
C ALA A 17 26.55 -11.01 0.72
N GLU A 18 25.24 -10.84 0.56
CA GLU A 18 24.65 -10.11 -0.57
C GLU A 18 25.01 -8.63 -0.56
N ALA A 19 25.06 -7.99 0.60
CA ALA A 19 25.46 -6.60 0.75
C ALA A 19 26.98 -6.38 0.70
N ALA A 20 27.78 -7.44 0.58
CA ALA A 20 29.24 -7.42 0.62
C ALA A 20 29.82 -6.67 1.84
N ILE A 21 29.18 -6.81 3.01
CA ILE A 21 29.63 -6.21 4.27
C ILE A 21 30.02 -7.28 5.28
N ALA A 22 30.88 -6.92 6.23
CA ALA A 22 31.14 -7.78 7.38
C ALA A 22 29.92 -7.85 8.31
N ARG A 23 29.73 -8.98 8.99
CA ARG A 23 28.68 -9.14 10.01
C ARG A 23 28.81 -8.13 11.15
N SER A 24 30.03 -7.76 11.53
CA SER A 24 30.26 -6.70 12.51
C SER A 24 29.71 -5.36 12.02
N THR A 25 29.85 -5.04 10.74
CA THR A 25 29.28 -3.84 10.12
C THR A 25 27.75 -3.85 10.15
N PHE A 26 27.10 -5.00 9.98
CA PHE A 26 25.64 -5.10 10.15
C PHE A 26 25.21 -4.68 11.57
N TYR A 27 25.86 -5.22 12.60
CA TYR A 27 25.51 -4.93 13.99
C TYR A 27 25.83 -3.50 14.45
N VAL A 28 26.60 -2.74 13.65
CA VAL A 28 26.74 -1.28 13.86
C VAL A 28 25.41 -0.55 13.58
N TYR A 29 24.64 -1.03 12.61
CA TYR A 29 23.40 -0.38 12.17
C TYR A 29 22.14 -1.02 12.76
N PHE A 30 22.14 -2.33 12.99
CA PHE A 30 20.96 -3.08 13.41
C PHE A 30 21.29 -4.06 14.53
N GLU A 31 20.59 -3.93 15.66
CA GLU A 31 20.74 -4.82 16.81
C GLU A 31 20.42 -6.28 16.47
N ASP A 32 19.38 -6.49 15.65
CA ASP A 32 18.94 -7.80 15.19
C ASP A 32 18.26 -7.71 13.81
N ARG A 33 17.87 -8.88 13.28
CA ARG A 33 17.11 -8.98 12.03
C ARG A 33 15.78 -8.22 12.09
N ALA A 34 15.14 -8.22 13.26
CA ALA A 34 13.87 -7.53 13.47
C ALA A 34 14.03 -6.00 13.37
N ALA A 35 15.14 -5.45 13.83
CA ALA A 35 15.50 -4.04 13.75
C ALA A 35 15.70 -3.61 12.31
N LEU A 36 16.37 -4.43 11.49
CA LEU A 36 16.46 -4.20 10.04
C LEU A 36 15.06 -4.19 9.41
N ILE A 37 14.23 -5.19 9.69
CA ILE A 37 12.86 -5.27 9.13
C ILE A 37 12.04 -4.04 9.54
N ARG A 38 12.09 -3.62 10.82
CA ARG A 38 11.42 -2.42 11.30
C ARG A 38 11.90 -1.16 10.58
N ALA A 39 13.20 -1.01 10.39
CA ALA A 39 13.79 0.13 9.68
C ALA A 39 13.41 0.14 8.20
N TRP A 40 13.41 -1.03 7.55
CA TRP A 40 12.95 -1.16 6.16
C TRP A 40 11.47 -0.87 5.99
N ILE A 41 10.60 -1.42 6.86
CA ILE A 41 9.17 -1.10 6.85
C ILE A 41 8.99 0.42 7.02
N ALA A 42 9.72 1.05 7.94
CA ALA A 42 9.63 2.49 8.15
C ALA A 42 10.06 3.30 6.90
N ALA A 43 11.16 2.91 6.25
CA ALA A 43 11.65 3.55 5.03
C ALA A 43 10.65 3.38 3.86
N LEU A 44 10.21 2.15 3.59
CA LEU A 44 9.23 1.84 2.54
C LEU A 44 7.88 2.51 2.78
N SER A 45 7.43 2.54 4.04
CA SER A 45 6.19 3.21 4.42
C SER A 45 6.22 4.70 4.09
N SER A 46 7.39 5.34 4.20
CA SER A 46 7.53 6.77 3.91
C SER A 46 7.34 7.08 2.41
N GLU A 47 7.86 6.23 1.53
CA GLU A 47 7.72 6.37 0.08
C GLU A 47 6.30 6.02 -0.39
N SER A 48 5.75 4.91 0.11
CA SER A 48 4.39 4.46 -0.24
C SER A 48 3.31 5.43 0.24
N ARG A 49 3.49 6.03 1.42
CA ARG A 49 2.54 7.01 1.97
C ARG A 49 2.42 8.25 1.10
N ALA A 50 3.52 8.74 0.50
CA ALA A 50 3.46 9.91 -0.37
C ALA A 50 2.60 9.66 -1.62
N ALA A 51 2.73 8.48 -2.24
CA ALA A 51 1.92 8.10 -3.40
C ALA A 51 0.44 7.91 -3.02
N ALA A 52 0.17 7.24 -1.89
CA ALA A 52 -1.20 7.06 -1.39
C ALA A 52 -1.85 8.41 -0.99
N GLU A 53 -1.11 9.31 -0.34
CA GLU A 53 -1.59 10.65 -0.02
C GLU A 53 -1.87 11.47 -1.28
N ALA A 54 -1.05 11.35 -2.32
CA ALA A 54 -1.24 12.06 -3.59
C ALA A 54 -2.53 11.66 -4.32
N LEU A 55 -2.94 10.39 -4.25
CA LEU A 55 -4.24 9.94 -4.80
C LEU A 55 -5.43 10.67 -4.16
N TRP A 56 -5.32 10.99 -2.88
CA TRP A 56 -6.35 11.67 -2.10
C TRP A 56 -6.25 13.20 -2.12
N GLN A 57 -5.30 13.78 -2.86
CA GLN A 57 -5.24 15.23 -3.10
C GLN A 57 -6.08 15.66 -4.31
N LEU A 58 -6.79 14.73 -4.96
CA LEU A 58 -7.70 15.05 -6.05
C LEU A 58 -8.88 15.89 -5.54
N ALA A 59 -8.93 17.15 -5.97
CA ALA A 59 -10.06 18.04 -5.75
C ALA A 59 -10.80 18.27 -7.08
N PRO A 60 -12.15 18.35 -7.07
CA PRO A 60 -12.92 18.61 -8.27
C PRO A 60 -12.54 19.92 -8.99
N PRO A 61 -12.82 20.02 -10.31
CA PRO A 61 -13.41 18.98 -11.15
C PRO A 61 -12.38 17.91 -11.53
N PHE A 62 -12.76 16.63 -11.42
CA PHE A 62 -12.03 15.53 -12.05
C PHE A 62 -12.97 14.42 -12.55
N GLY A 63 -12.58 13.75 -13.63
CA GLY A 63 -13.35 12.68 -14.27
C GLY A 63 -12.85 11.26 -13.96
N PRO A 64 -13.56 10.22 -14.45
CA PRO A 64 -13.14 8.82 -14.31
C PRO A 64 -11.73 8.55 -14.85
N ASP A 65 -11.36 9.18 -15.97
CA ASP A 65 -10.07 8.97 -16.62
C ASP A 65 -8.90 9.55 -15.80
N GLU A 66 -9.11 10.71 -15.18
CA GLU A 66 -8.11 11.31 -14.27
C GLU A 66 -7.95 10.48 -13.00
N LEU A 67 -9.04 9.94 -12.45
CA LEU A 67 -8.97 8.99 -11.34
C LEU A 67 -8.19 7.73 -11.76
N ARG A 68 -8.47 7.17 -12.93
CA ARG A 68 -7.76 6.00 -13.45
C ARG A 68 -6.26 6.26 -13.57
N ALA A 69 -5.86 7.37 -14.18
CA ALA A 69 -4.44 7.74 -14.31
C ALA A 69 -3.75 7.91 -12.95
N ASN A 70 -4.46 8.41 -11.93
CA ASN A 70 -3.92 8.49 -10.57
C ASN A 70 -3.77 7.13 -9.90
N VAL A 71 -4.78 6.27 -10.04
CA VAL A 71 -4.73 4.89 -9.54
C VAL A 71 -3.57 4.13 -10.20
N GLU A 72 -3.38 4.30 -11.51
CA GLU A 72 -2.25 3.70 -12.24
C GLU A 72 -0.91 4.08 -11.66
N ARG A 73 -0.68 5.38 -11.39
CA ARG A 73 0.56 5.88 -10.77
C ARG A 73 0.79 5.24 -9.40
N VAL A 74 -0.23 5.19 -8.55
CA VAL A 74 -0.11 4.58 -7.21
C VAL A 74 0.22 3.10 -7.31
N ILE A 75 -0.48 2.35 -8.16
CA ILE A 75 -0.24 0.90 -8.32
C ILE A 75 1.15 0.65 -8.91
N ALA A 76 1.61 1.48 -9.85
CA ALA A 76 2.96 1.39 -10.41
C ALA A 76 4.05 1.62 -9.35
N ASP A 77 3.87 2.63 -8.49
CA ASP A 77 4.78 2.89 -7.36
C ASP A 77 4.74 1.74 -6.34
N TYR A 78 3.54 1.22 -6.05
CA TYR A 78 3.36 0.08 -5.14
C TYR A 78 4.01 -1.20 -5.68
N ARG A 79 3.94 -1.46 -6.99
CA ARG A 79 4.57 -2.62 -7.66
C ARG A 79 6.09 -2.69 -7.42
N ARG A 80 6.76 -1.53 -7.30
CA ARG A 80 8.21 -1.46 -7.04
C ARG A 80 8.59 -1.90 -5.63
N VAL A 81 7.72 -1.66 -4.65
CA VAL A 81 8.00 -1.91 -3.23
C VAL A 81 7.32 -3.17 -2.68
N VAL A 82 6.30 -3.67 -3.37
CA VAL A 82 5.49 -4.83 -2.96
C VAL A 82 6.30 -6.07 -2.64
N PRO A 83 7.27 -6.52 -3.45
CA PRO A 83 8.04 -7.73 -3.13
C PRO A 83 8.72 -7.62 -1.76
N MET A 84 9.23 -6.43 -1.42
CA MET A 84 9.87 -6.15 -0.13
C MET A 84 8.86 -5.95 1.00
N MET A 85 7.68 -5.40 0.72
CA MET A 85 6.58 -5.30 1.71
C MET A 85 5.98 -6.67 2.03
N SER A 86 5.68 -7.51 1.04
CA SER A 86 5.16 -8.88 1.24
C SER A 86 6.15 -9.74 2.02
N ALA A 87 7.44 -9.62 1.69
CA ALA A 87 8.55 -10.14 2.46
C ALA A 87 8.55 -9.73 3.94
N ALA A 88 8.44 -8.43 4.21
CA ALA A 88 8.39 -7.88 5.55
C ALA A 88 7.12 -8.32 6.31
N SER A 89 5.97 -8.37 5.65
CA SER A 89 4.71 -8.86 6.19
C SER A 89 4.78 -10.35 6.59
N ARG A 90 5.38 -11.20 5.73
CA ARG A 90 5.63 -12.62 6.06
C ARG A 90 6.57 -12.77 7.26
N ALA A 91 7.65 -11.98 7.31
CA ALA A 91 8.56 -12.00 8.45
C ALA A 91 7.87 -11.52 9.75
N ALA A 92 7.01 -10.51 9.66
CA ALA A 92 6.22 -10.01 10.79
C ALA A 92 5.16 -10.99 11.30
N ALA A 93 4.71 -11.94 10.47
CA ALA A 93 3.82 -13.02 10.91
C ALA A 93 4.53 -14.00 11.86
N VAL A 94 5.85 -14.11 11.75
CA VAL A 94 6.69 -15.00 12.59
C VAL A 94 7.31 -14.23 13.76
N ASP A 95 7.46 -12.91 13.64
CA ASP A 95 7.99 -12.02 14.68
C ASP A 95 6.94 -10.99 15.16
N PRO A 96 6.35 -11.19 16.37
CA PRO A 96 5.36 -10.28 16.95
C PRO A 96 5.84 -8.82 17.09
N SER A 97 7.14 -8.56 17.11
CA SER A 97 7.72 -7.22 17.28
C SER A 97 7.51 -6.30 16.07
N ALA A 98 7.24 -6.87 14.89
CA ALA A 98 7.02 -6.12 13.65
C ALA A 98 5.53 -5.80 13.39
N ALA A 99 4.59 -6.53 14.02
CA ALA A 99 3.16 -6.31 13.88
C ALA A 99 2.68 -4.86 14.19
N PRO A 100 3.23 -4.15 15.20
CA PRO A 100 2.87 -2.75 15.44
C PRO A 100 3.22 -1.80 14.30
N ALA A 101 4.29 -2.06 13.54
CA ALA A 101 4.68 -1.22 12.42
C ALA A 101 3.68 -1.35 11.26
N ILE A 102 3.31 -2.58 10.90
CA ILE A 102 2.33 -2.86 9.85
C ILE A 102 0.94 -2.31 10.21
N ARG A 103 0.50 -2.47 11.47
CA ARG A 103 -0.77 -1.86 11.92
C ARG A 103 -0.78 -0.34 11.79
N ARG A 104 0.34 0.33 12.10
CA ARG A 104 0.46 1.79 11.96
C ARG A 104 0.40 2.23 10.50
N LEU A 105 1.04 1.49 9.59
CA LEU A 105 0.96 1.75 8.15
C LEU A 105 -0.49 1.66 7.65
N MET A 106 -1.18 0.57 7.98
CA MET A 106 -2.57 0.38 7.57
C MET A 106 -3.49 1.47 8.14
N ALA A 107 -3.33 1.81 9.42
CA ALA A 107 -4.09 2.89 10.04
C ALA A 107 -3.88 4.25 9.35
N ALA A 108 -2.65 4.54 8.91
CA ALA A 108 -2.35 5.77 8.17
C ALA A 108 -3.03 5.81 6.79
N ASN A 109 -3.05 4.68 6.07
CA ASN A 109 -3.73 4.59 4.78
C ASN A 109 -5.25 4.77 4.91
N VAL A 110 -5.85 4.10 5.91
CA VAL A 110 -7.29 4.26 6.23
C VAL A 110 -7.60 5.71 6.58
N GLU A 111 -6.79 6.34 7.44
CA GLU A 111 -7.01 7.74 7.83
C GLU A 111 -6.88 8.70 6.63
N GLY A 112 -5.96 8.44 5.70
CA GLY A 112 -5.83 9.21 4.46
C GLY A 112 -7.12 9.22 3.65
N LEU A 113 -7.67 8.04 3.36
CA LEU A 113 -8.93 7.91 2.61
C LEU A 113 -10.12 8.43 3.40
N ARG A 114 -10.18 8.20 4.72
CA ARG A 114 -11.24 8.75 5.57
C ARG A 114 -11.31 10.27 5.50
N ARG A 115 -10.17 10.96 5.56
CA ARG A 115 -10.10 12.42 5.41
C ARG A 115 -10.58 12.88 4.04
N HIS A 116 -10.23 12.14 2.99
CA HIS A 116 -10.72 12.41 1.64
C HIS A 116 -12.24 12.32 1.55
N ILE A 117 -12.82 11.25 2.11
CA ILE A 117 -14.29 11.05 2.14
C ILE A 117 -14.97 12.21 2.88
N VAL A 118 -14.52 12.55 4.10
CA VAL A 118 -15.11 13.65 4.88
C VAL A 118 -15.01 14.99 4.14
N THR A 119 -13.87 15.25 3.50
CA THR A 119 -13.67 16.47 2.70
C THR A 119 -14.61 16.49 1.51
N GLY A 120 -14.75 15.38 0.80
CA GLY A 120 -15.64 15.25 -0.35
C GLY A 120 -17.12 15.37 -0.01
N GLN A 121 -17.55 14.85 1.13
CA GLN A 121 -18.91 15.04 1.63
C GLN A 121 -19.17 16.51 1.96
N THR A 122 -18.23 17.16 2.64
CA THR A 122 -18.33 18.60 2.97
C THR A 122 -18.39 19.48 1.73
N GLN A 123 -17.71 19.08 0.65
CA GLN A 123 -17.64 19.81 -0.62
C GLN A 123 -18.66 19.32 -1.67
N GLY A 124 -19.47 18.31 -1.36
CA GLY A 124 -20.54 17.81 -2.22
C GLY A 124 -20.10 16.93 -3.40
N PHE A 125 -18.88 16.40 -3.42
CA PHE A 125 -18.40 15.52 -4.49
C PHE A 125 -18.28 14.04 -4.09
N ILE A 126 -18.59 13.71 -2.83
CA ILE A 126 -18.75 12.33 -2.34
C ILE A 126 -20.12 12.23 -1.66
N ASP A 127 -20.74 11.06 -1.80
CA ASP A 127 -22.04 10.75 -1.21
C ASP A 127 -22.03 10.90 0.33
N GLU A 128 -22.98 11.67 0.86
CA GLU A 128 -23.13 11.94 2.30
C GLU A 128 -23.61 10.72 3.09
N GLU A 129 -24.20 9.71 2.44
CA GLU A 129 -24.68 8.49 3.10
C GLU A 129 -23.55 7.50 3.43
N LEU A 130 -22.36 7.67 2.87
CA LEU A 130 -21.22 6.80 3.16
C LEU A 130 -20.71 7.02 4.58
N ASP A 131 -20.57 5.94 5.35
CA ASP A 131 -19.77 5.97 6.59
C ASP A 131 -18.29 6.16 6.21
N PRO A 132 -17.63 7.27 6.58
CA PRO A 132 -16.26 7.54 6.13
C PRO A 132 -15.25 6.55 6.69
N THR A 133 -15.46 6.04 7.91
CA THR A 133 -14.51 5.17 8.60
C THR A 133 -14.58 3.75 8.05
N GLU A 134 -15.79 3.20 7.95
CA GLU A 134 -15.99 1.84 7.46
C GLU A 134 -15.68 1.76 5.96
N THR A 135 -16.11 2.75 5.17
CA THR A 135 -15.83 2.77 3.73
C THR A 135 -14.32 2.86 3.47
N ALA A 136 -13.60 3.75 4.18
CA ALA A 136 -12.15 3.85 4.04
C ALA A 136 -11.44 2.56 4.46
N THR A 137 -11.91 1.91 5.52
CA THR A 137 -11.36 0.64 6.00
C THR A 137 -11.50 -0.45 4.94
N TRP A 138 -12.72 -0.70 4.46
CA TRP A 138 -12.99 -1.73 3.46
C TRP A 138 -12.21 -1.53 2.17
N LEU A 139 -12.23 -0.30 1.62
CA LEU A 139 -11.53 -0.01 0.36
C LEU A 139 -10.01 -0.14 0.50
N THR A 140 -9.44 0.32 1.62
CA THR A 140 -8.00 0.23 1.86
C THR A 140 -7.54 -1.23 1.99
N TRP A 141 -8.23 -2.04 2.80
CA TRP A 141 -7.88 -3.44 2.97
C TRP A 141 -8.05 -4.24 1.68
N MET A 142 -9.11 -3.99 0.91
CA MET A 142 -9.31 -4.60 -0.40
C MET A 142 -8.15 -4.28 -1.34
N ALA A 143 -7.76 -3.00 -1.46
CA ALA A 143 -6.69 -2.57 -2.35
C ALA A 143 -5.34 -3.20 -1.96
N VAL A 144 -4.91 -3.03 -0.70
CA VAL A 144 -3.61 -3.53 -0.22
C VAL A 144 -3.53 -5.06 -0.32
N THR A 145 -4.60 -5.77 0.06
CA THR A 145 -4.63 -7.23 -0.06
C THR A 145 -4.49 -7.67 -1.52
N MET A 146 -5.18 -7.02 -2.45
CA MET A 146 -5.06 -7.35 -3.88
C MET A 146 -3.68 -7.02 -4.44
N TYR A 147 -3.07 -5.93 -3.99
CA TYR A 147 -1.73 -5.54 -4.40
C TYR A 147 -0.68 -6.54 -3.94
N ASP A 148 -0.69 -6.90 -2.66
CA ASP A 148 0.26 -7.85 -2.07
C ASP A 148 0.20 -9.24 -2.73
N ASN A 149 -1.00 -9.69 -3.11
CA ASN A 149 -1.21 -11.02 -3.66
C ASN A 149 -1.02 -11.13 -5.17
N ARG A 150 -1.22 -10.04 -5.93
CA ARG A 150 -1.23 -10.11 -7.41
C ARG A 150 -0.13 -9.32 -8.09
N LEU A 151 0.29 -8.17 -7.56
CA LEU A 151 1.31 -7.34 -8.23
C LEU A 151 2.69 -7.99 -8.39
N PRO A 152 3.19 -8.86 -7.48
CA PRO A 152 4.51 -9.46 -7.67
C PRO A 152 4.66 -10.24 -8.97
N GLU A 153 3.58 -10.88 -9.42
CA GLU A 153 3.57 -11.80 -10.56
C GLU A 153 2.78 -11.27 -11.77
N ALA A 154 2.06 -10.15 -11.60
CA ALA A 154 1.23 -9.58 -12.65
C ALA A 154 2.07 -9.19 -13.88
N ASP A 155 1.65 -9.68 -15.05
CA ASP A 155 2.10 -9.14 -16.33
C ASP A 155 1.44 -7.77 -16.64
N GLU A 156 1.76 -7.18 -17.79
CA GLU A 156 1.23 -5.86 -18.16
C GLU A 156 -0.28 -5.86 -18.44
N GLU A 157 -0.83 -6.97 -18.94
CA GLU A 157 -2.28 -7.09 -19.18
C GLU A 157 -3.02 -7.18 -17.84
N GLU A 158 -2.54 -8.01 -16.93
CA GLU A 158 -3.08 -8.15 -15.58
C GLU A 158 -2.95 -6.86 -14.78
N PHE A 159 -1.79 -6.18 -14.86
CA PHE A 159 -1.57 -4.88 -14.24
C PHE A 159 -2.62 -3.86 -14.72
N THR A 160 -2.82 -3.77 -16.04
CA THR A 160 -3.81 -2.87 -16.65
C THR A 160 -5.22 -3.20 -16.15
N ALA A 161 -5.60 -4.48 -16.13
CA ALA A 161 -6.90 -4.93 -15.65
C ALA A 161 -7.13 -4.62 -14.15
N MET A 162 -6.08 -4.69 -13.32
CA MET A 162 -6.13 -4.32 -11.91
C MET A 162 -6.36 -2.82 -11.73
N VAL A 163 -5.63 -1.98 -12.48
CA VAL A 163 -5.80 -0.51 -12.49
C VAL A 163 -7.24 -0.15 -12.90
N ASP A 164 -7.71 -0.72 -14.01
CA ASP A 164 -9.07 -0.57 -14.54
C ASP A 164 -10.14 -0.87 -13.50
N SER A 165 -10.04 -2.05 -12.90
CA SER A 165 -11.02 -2.55 -11.94
C SER A 165 -11.03 -1.69 -10.67
N HIS A 166 -9.85 -1.36 -10.14
CA HIS A 166 -9.76 -0.57 -8.92
C HIS A 166 -10.26 0.86 -9.11
N ALA A 167 -9.86 1.54 -10.19
CA ALA A 167 -10.34 2.88 -10.51
C ALA A 167 -11.86 2.90 -10.69
N ARG A 168 -12.43 1.89 -11.35
CA ARG A 168 -13.88 1.76 -11.53
C ARG A 168 -14.63 1.52 -10.22
N ILE A 169 -14.07 0.73 -9.30
CA ILE A 169 -14.66 0.52 -7.97
C ILE A 169 -14.66 1.85 -7.19
N LEU A 170 -13.51 2.52 -7.11
CA LEU A 170 -13.40 3.82 -6.43
C LEU A 170 -14.37 4.83 -7.02
N TRP A 171 -14.47 4.93 -8.35
CA TRP A 171 -15.39 5.84 -9.02
C TRP A 171 -16.85 5.59 -8.63
N ARG A 172 -17.27 4.33 -8.69
CA ARG A 172 -18.66 3.92 -8.44
C ARG A 172 -19.07 4.06 -6.99
N VAL A 173 -18.13 3.85 -6.07
CA VAL A 173 -18.40 3.93 -4.63
C VAL A 173 -18.35 5.38 -4.17
N LEU A 174 -17.32 6.13 -4.54
CA LEU A 174 -17.07 7.45 -3.93
C LEU A 174 -17.77 8.60 -4.67
N TYR A 175 -17.72 8.62 -6.01
CA TYR A 175 -18.02 9.85 -6.78
C TYR A 175 -19.30 9.75 -7.60
N ALA A 176 -19.55 8.61 -8.25
CA ALA A 176 -20.69 8.44 -9.14
C ALA A 176 -22.08 8.65 -8.48
N PRO A 177 -22.31 8.29 -7.21
CA PRO A 177 -23.60 8.52 -6.57
C PRO A 177 -23.90 10.01 -6.35
N ALA A 178 -22.92 10.79 -5.90
CA ALA A 178 -23.07 12.24 -5.69
C ALA A 178 -23.44 12.99 -6.98
N LEU A 179 -22.92 12.53 -8.13
CA LEU A 179 -23.26 13.09 -9.45
C LEU A 179 -24.69 12.77 -9.91
N ARG A 180 -25.42 11.86 -9.25
CA ARG A 180 -26.82 11.53 -9.57
C ARG A 180 -27.83 12.33 -8.76
N THR A 181 -27.41 12.86 -7.63
CA THR A 181 -28.23 13.64 -6.69
C THR A 181 -28.23 15.15 -7.01
N THR A 182 -27.42 15.58 -7.98
CA THR A 182 -27.37 16.96 -8.49
C THR A 182 -28.17 17.08 -9.79
#